data_AF-A0A2P8WED8-F1
#
_entry.id   AF-A0A2P8WED8-F1
#
_cell.length_a   1.000
_cell.length_b   1.000
_cell.length_c   1.000
_cell.angle_alpha   90.00
_cell.angle_beta   90.00
_cell.angle_gamma   90.00
#
_symmetry.space_group_name_H-M   'P 1'
#
loop_
_entity.id
_entity.type
_entity.pdbx_description
1 polymer ?
#
loop_
_entity_poly.entity_id
_entity_poly.type
_entity_poly.pdbx_seq_one_letter_code
_entity_poly.pdbx_strand_id
1 'polypeptide(L)'
;MQLGSKSLTIQDETLRVLVRELGDGCDRVLELIHQLQLPDLQDSQKADILAELIAATIHLHTHCDEDFQNSLANELERLSDDDREGRVILSLNRTS
;
A
#
# COMPACT_ATOMS: atom_id res chain seq x y z
N MET A 1 4.16 11.02 -8.08
CA MET A 1 3.90 10.21 -9.28
C MET A 1 2.49 9.72 -9.14
N GLN A 2 1.60 9.94 -10.11
CA GLN A 2 0.24 9.43 -9.97
C GLN A 2 0.32 7.92 -10.13
N LEU A 3 0.15 7.14 -9.05
CA LEU A 3 -0.19 5.73 -9.14
C LEU A 3 -1.51 5.68 -9.91
N GLY A 4 -1.40 5.65 -11.24
CA GLY A 4 -2.55 5.67 -12.13
C GLY A 4 -3.53 4.63 -11.64
N SER A 5 -4.81 5.00 -11.65
CA SER A 5 -5.99 4.27 -11.17
C SER A 5 -6.10 2.85 -11.75
N LYS A 6 -5.10 2.03 -11.45
CA LYS A 6 -5.00 0.62 -11.72
C LYS A 6 -5.79 -0.03 -10.61
N SER A 7 -6.86 -0.69 -10.99
CA SER A 7 -7.70 -1.42 -10.06
C SER A 7 -6.84 -2.44 -9.32
N LEU A 8 -6.84 -2.38 -7.99
CA LEU A 8 -6.18 -3.37 -7.16
C LEU A 8 -7.00 -4.66 -7.24
N THR A 9 -6.41 -5.72 -7.78
CA THR A 9 -7.00 -7.07 -7.81
C THR A 9 -6.86 -7.72 -6.42
N ILE A 10 -7.43 -7.07 -5.42
CA ILE A 10 -7.57 -7.54 -4.04
C ILE A 10 -9.04 -7.94 -3.87
N GLN A 11 -9.36 -9.06 -3.26
CA GLN A 11 -10.74 -9.48 -3.07
C GLN A 11 -11.38 -8.69 -1.92
N ASP A 12 -10.69 -8.56 -0.79
CA ASP A 12 -11.17 -7.82 0.37
C ASP A 12 -11.29 -6.30 0.09
N GLU A 13 -12.49 -5.76 0.31
CA GLU A 13 -12.79 -4.35 0.02
C GLU A 13 -12.13 -3.39 0.99
N THR A 14 -12.08 -3.76 2.27
CA THR A 14 -11.43 -2.96 3.31
C THR A 14 -9.94 -2.86 3.01
N LEU A 15 -9.27 -3.98 2.75
CA LEU A 15 -7.86 -4.03 2.41
C LEU A 15 -7.55 -3.23 1.15
N ARG A 16 -8.41 -3.30 0.12
CA ARG A 16 -8.24 -2.48 -1.08
C ARG A 16 -8.27 -0.97 -0.77
N VAL A 17 -9.13 -0.53 0.14
CA VAL A 17 -9.16 0.88 0.58
C VAL A 17 -7.89 1.21 1.37
N LEU A 18 -7.51 0.37 2.33
CA LEU A 18 -6.31 0.58 3.14
C LEU A 18 -5.03 0.63 2.30
N VAL A 19 -4.88 -0.26 1.30
CA VAL A 19 -3.74 -0.23 0.37
C VAL A 19 -3.72 1.04 -0.47
N ARG A 20 -4.89 1.59 -0.83
CA ARG A 20 -4.97 2.88 -1.54
C ARG A 20 -4.51 4.02 -0.62
N GLU A 21 -5.03 4.08 0.61
CA GLU A 21 -4.65 5.12 1.58
C GLU A 21 -3.16 5.07 1.93
N LEU A 22 -2.60 3.86 2.08
CA LEU A 22 -1.17 3.66 2.24
C LEU A 22 -0.39 4.19 1.03
N GLY A 23 -0.90 3.96 -0.19
CA GLY A 23 -0.34 4.50 -1.42
C GLY A 23 -0.30 6.03 -1.43
N ASP A 24 -1.43 6.67 -1.10
CA ASP A 24 -1.55 8.13 -1.03
C ASP A 24 -0.59 8.72 0.00
N GLY A 25 -0.46 8.07 1.17
CA GLY A 25 0.53 8.44 2.19
C GLY A 25 1.98 8.31 1.69
N CYS A 26 2.32 7.19 1.04
CA CYS A 26 3.65 6.98 0.46
C CYS A 26 3.99 8.04 -0.60
N ASP A 27 3.04 8.39 -1.45
CA ASP A 27 3.21 9.44 -2.46
C ASP A 27 3.47 10.80 -1.80
N ARG A 28 2.76 11.14 -0.71
CA ARG A 28 3.03 12.37 0.04
C ARG A 28 4.44 12.41 0.62
N VAL A 29 4.90 11.31 1.20
CA VAL A 29 6.27 11.20 1.73
C VAL A 29 7.31 11.41 0.61
N LEU A 30 7.10 10.78 -0.55
CA LEU A 30 7.99 10.94 -1.70
C LEU A 30 8.02 12.38 -2.21
N GLU A 31 6.87 13.06 -2.28
CA GLU A 31 6.81 14.47 -2.64
C GLU A 31 7.63 15.35 -1.70
N LEU A 32 7.51 15.15 -0.38
CA LEU A 32 8.25 15.91 0.63
C LEU A 32 9.77 15.64 0.53
N ILE A 33 10.17 14.40 0.28
CA ILE A 33 11.59 14.06 0.03
C ILE A 33 12.11 14.78 -1.22
N HIS A 34 11.33 14.81 -2.31
CA HIS A 34 11.72 15.56 -3.51
C HIS A 34 11.80 17.06 -3.26
N GLN A 35 10.90 17.63 -2.45
CA GLN A 35 10.96 19.04 -2.07
C GLN A 35 12.24 19.34 -1.29
N LEU A 36 12.67 18.48 -0.37
CA LEU A 36 13.95 18.62 0.37
C LEU A 36 15.19 18.59 -0.52
N GLN A 37 15.08 18.04 -1.74
CA GLN A 37 16.19 17.96 -2.69
C GLN A 37 16.31 19.22 -3.57
N LEU A 38 15.37 20.17 -3.49
CA LEU A 38 15.44 21.41 -4.26
C LEU A 38 16.65 22.25 -3.82
N PRO A 39 17.36 22.89 -4.77
CA PRO A 39 18.41 23.83 -4.43
C PRO A 39 17.82 25.09 -3.77
N ASP A 40 18.65 25.79 -3.01
CA ASP A 40 18.37 27.13 -2.46
C ASP A 40 17.16 27.24 -1.50
N LEU A 41 16.77 26.13 -0.86
CA LEU A 41 15.78 26.13 0.23
C LEU A 41 16.23 27.04 1.38
N GLN A 42 15.37 27.96 1.77
CA GLN A 42 15.54 28.72 3.00
C GLN A 42 15.31 27.81 4.21
N ASP A 43 15.96 28.11 5.33
CA ASP A 43 15.85 27.30 6.57
C ASP A 43 14.40 27.19 7.07
N SER A 44 13.58 28.23 6.86
CA SER A 44 12.15 28.19 7.19
C SER A 44 11.39 27.19 6.32
N GLN A 45 11.61 27.18 5.01
CA GLN A 45 10.99 26.22 4.09
C GLN A 45 11.43 24.79 4.42
N LYS A 46 12.70 24.61 4.76
CA LYS A 46 13.23 23.31 5.20
C LYS A 46 12.55 22.85 6.49
N ALA A 47 12.37 23.74 7.47
CA ALA A 47 11.68 23.42 8.72
C ALA A 47 10.22 23.01 8.47
N ASP A 48 9.51 23.71 7.59
CA ASP A 48 8.13 23.39 7.22
C ASP A 48 8.03 22.00 6.56
N ILE A 49 8.90 21.71 5.57
CA ILE A 49 8.93 20.41 4.90
C ILE A 49 9.26 19.28 5.89
N LEU A 50 10.20 19.50 6.81
CA LEU A 50 10.57 18.52 7.83
C LEU A 50 9.43 18.26 8.83
N ALA A 51 8.72 19.32 9.26
CA ALA A 51 7.57 19.18 10.14
C ALA A 51 6.47 18.35 9.49
N GLU A 52 6.20 18.60 8.21
CA GLU A 52 5.21 17.82 7.47
C GLU A 52 5.67 16.38 7.22
N LEU A 53 6.95 16.16 6.95
CA LEU A 53 7.51 14.81 6.79
C LEU A 53 7.41 13.99 8.07
N ILE A 54 7.61 14.60 9.24
CA ILE A 54 7.38 13.94 10.52
C ILE A 54 5.90 13.56 10.68
N ALA A 55 4.98 14.47 10.36
CA ALA A 55 3.55 14.17 10.44
C ALA A 55 3.15 13.03 9.50
N ALA A 56 3.63 13.05 8.25
CA ALA A 56 3.38 12.00 7.26
C ALA A 56 3.94 10.65 7.69
N THR A 57 5.17 10.59 8.22
CA THR A 57 5.77 9.33 8.66
C THR A 57 5.09 8.74 9.90
N ILE A 58 4.64 9.57 10.84
CA ILE A 58 3.80 9.13 11.97
C ILE A 58 2.46 8.57 11.46
N HIS A 59 1.83 9.25 10.50
CA HIS A 59 0.58 8.79 9.92
C HIS A 59 0.75 7.47 9.15
N LEU A 60 1.84 7.28 8.40
CA LEU A 60 2.14 6.00 7.75
C LEU A 60 2.32 4.88 8.78
N HIS A 61 2.94 5.16 9.92
CA HIS A 61 3.10 4.14 10.96
C HIS A 61 1.75 3.61 11.43
N THR A 62 0.73 4.47 11.55
CA THR A 62 -0.62 4.04 11.92
C THR A 62 -1.31 3.21 10.84
N HIS A 63 -0.95 3.39 9.57
CA HIS A 63 -1.50 2.63 8.43
C HIS A 63 -0.79 1.30 8.17
N CYS A 64 0.26 1.00 8.92
CA CYS A 64 1.06 -0.23 8.80
C CYS A 64 0.99 -1.09 10.07
N ASP A 65 -0.13 -1.01 10.79
CA ASP A 65 -0.35 -1.71 12.04
C ASP A 65 -0.61 -3.22 11.86
N GLU A 66 -0.87 -3.90 12.97
CA GLU A 66 -1.10 -5.35 13.00
C GLU A 66 -2.36 -5.75 12.21
N ASP A 67 -3.41 -4.93 12.24
CA ASP A 67 -4.66 -5.21 11.52
C ASP A 67 -4.47 -5.14 10.01
N PHE A 68 -3.72 -4.14 9.53
CA PHE A 68 -3.34 -4.05 8.12
C PHE A 68 -2.48 -5.24 7.69
N GLN A 69 -1.48 -5.62 8.51
CA GLN A 69 -0.61 -6.77 8.24
C GLN A 69 -1.38 -8.10 8.20
N ASN A 70 -2.30 -8.30 9.15
CA ASN A 70 -3.17 -9.49 9.18
C ASN A 70 -4.10 -9.53 7.96
N SER A 71 -4.62 -8.39 7.53
CA SER A 71 -5.46 -8.31 6.33
C SER A 71 -4.69 -8.71 5.07
N LEU A 72 -3.44 -8.25 4.93
CA LEU A 72 -2.55 -8.70 3.85
C LEU A 72 -2.26 -10.21 3.91
N ALA A 73 -2.04 -10.77 5.10
CA ALA A 73 -1.82 -12.19 5.28
C ALA A 73 -3.05 -13.03 4.89
N ASN A 74 -4.24 -12.61 5.31
CA ASN A 74 -5.51 -13.27 4.96
C ASN A 74 -5.74 -13.26 3.44
N GLU A 75 -5.48 -12.13 2.77
CA GLU A 75 -5.58 -12.04 1.32
C GLU A 75 -4.58 -12.98 0.63
N LEU A 76 -3.34 -13.06 1.13
CA LEU A 76 -2.32 -13.99 0.61
C LEU A 76 -2.71 -15.46 0.76
N GLU A 77 -3.30 -15.83 1.90
CA GLU A 77 -3.82 -17.18 2.15
C GLU A 77 -4.95 -17.52 1.17
N ARG A 78 -5.90 -16.60 0.95
CA ARG A 78 -6.99 -16.78 -0.04
C ARG A 78 -6.46 -17.06 -1.44
N LEU A 79 -5.46 -16.30 -1.90
CA LEU A 79 -4.84 -16.55 -3.22
C LEU A 79 -4.26 -17.96 -3.33
N SER A 80 -3.69 -18.48 -2.24
CA SER A 80 -3.10 -19.82 -2.19
C SER A 80 -4.15 -20.94 -2.22
N ASP A 81 -5.31 -20.70 -1.59
CA ASP A 81 -6.42 -21.65 -1.57
C ASP A 81 -7.22 -21.66 -2.88
N ASP A 82 -7.44 -20.49 -3.50
CA ASP A 82 -8.04 -20.37 -4.83
C ASP A 82 -7.20 -21.11 -5.89
N ASP A 83 -5.86 -20.99 -5.81
CA ASP A 83 -4.92 -21.74 -6.65
C ASP A 83 -4.98 -23.26 -6.41
N ARG A 84 -5.25 -23.69 -5.17
CA ARG A 84 -5.40 -25.11 -4.83
C ARG A 84 -6.73 -25.66 -5.33
N GLU A 85 -7.85 -24.96 -5.14
CA GLU A 85 -9.15 -25.37 -5.67
C GLU A 85 -9.17 -25.44 -7.20
N GLY A 86 -8.57 -24.45 -7.89
CA GLY A 86 -8.44 -24.46 -9.34
C GLY A 86 -7.67 -25.67 -9.87
N ARG A 87 -6.63 -26.14 -9.15
CA ARG A 87 -5.89 -27.36 -9.49
C ARG A 87 -6.67 -28.65 -9.21
N VAL A 88 -7.49 -28.68 -8.16
CA VAL A 88 -8.34 -29.84 -7.82
C VAL A 88 -9.42 -30.04 -8.89
N ILE A 89 -10.10 -28.97 -9.32
CA ILE A 89 -11.13 -29.05 -10.37
C ILE A 89 -10.54 -29.55 -11.70
N LEU A 90 -9.35 -29.06 -12.09
CA LEU A 90 -8.64 -29.52 -13.30
C LEU A 90 -8.14 -30.97 -13.22
N SER A 91 -7.98 -31.51 -12.01
CA SER A 91 -7.56 -32.90 -11.79
C SER A 91 -8.75 -33.86 -11.85
N LEU A 92 -9.91 -33.45 -11.33
CA LEU A 92 -11.15 -34.24 -11.36
C LEU A 92 -11.73 -34.37 -12.78
N ASN A 93 -11.59 -33.34 -13.63
CA ASN A 93 -12.06 -33.35 -15.02
C ASN A 93 -11.17 -34.14 -16.00
N ARG A 94 -10.01 -34.67 -15.57
CA ARG A 94 -9.16 -35.55 -16.40
C ARG A 94 -9.40 -37.05 -16.16
N THR A 95 -10.22 -37.38 -15.17
CA THR A 95 -10.51 -38.77 -14.76
C THR A 95 -11.94 -39.23 -15.09
N SER A 96 -12.63 -38.53 -16.00
CA SER A 96 -13.94 -38.95 -16.54
C SER A 96 -13.91 -39.03 -18.07
#